data_AF-A0A437A5E6-F1
#
_entry.id   AF-A0A437A5E6-F1
#
_cell.length_a   1.000
_cell.length_b   1.000
_cell.length_c   1.000
_cell.angle_alpha   90.00
_cell.angle_beta   90.00
_cell.angle_gamma   90.00
#
_symmetry.space_group_name_H-M   'P 1'
#
loop_
_entity.id
_entity.type
_entity.pdbx_description
1 polymer ?
#
loop_
_entity_poly.entity_id
_entity_poly.type
_entity_poly.pdbx_seq_one_letter_code
_entity_poly.pdbx_strand_id
1 'polypeptide(L)'
;MSAAVQTAAVAEDPLTSPIPQEKGDVAALLLERLDAWKHACGYLEEYVEATANLHKSLSKDYDKVLKTVDEPLREGHHFSQANGGIASFFENIRANTQALANTQLETEKALRGQLLPTLNRLHSEIKNKHKELTSGAAKGAKAVEKARGLTQKQIEHLGTNTANFDSVGGRIEPTQDPYIIQRSVQHHLHKQILEENAHKKDLLDVQNNFLVFEKHVLETLRGAFSQFFQIVSGQTDKNRQFYADINANFQNIPDEFEWTNFTVRSAEVLIDPTTPNRSLEAIKFPNQNHRSSQPLINGLLNRKGKIMKSYDSYHYAVTPAGYLHEFSKNNDFKENPEPDLSLYLSECVIGAPPAAGEAKFIVAGKDANKNQHLTGKHEFAFKAGGHDEAMKWYTIIEQFTTGKLTRQNSIASTKSPVSDPTSPVVVGETIPEEKPAVAKPAVDEKPAAPPIDTKAAAKPEAAPSTSAPASAEVKSPTTATSGKGEKSHKKFGLFGRG
;
A
#
# COMPACT_ATOMS: atom_id res chain seq x y z
N MET A 1 -9.26 -19.87 -78.40
CA MET A 1 -9.94 -20.66 -77.34
C MET A 1 -11.43 -20.39 -77.46
N SER A 2 -12.26 -21.43 -77.48
CA SER A 2 -13.70 -21.29 -77.75
C SER A 2 -14.45 -20.88 -76.48
N ALA A 3 -15.28 -19.84 -76.55
CA ALA A 3 -16.18 -19.47 -75.46
C ALA A 3 -17.41 -20.39 -75.49
N ALA A 4 -17.49 -21.32 -74.54
CA ALA A 4 -18.68 -22.15 -74.38
C ALA A 4 -19.84 -21.29 -73.85
N VAL A 5 -20.84 -21.05 -74.70
CA VAL A 5 -22.11 -20.46 -74.28
C VAL A 5 -22.81 -21.49 -73.39
N GLN A 6 -22.83 -21.24 -72.08
CA GLN A 6 -23.56 -22.07 -71.15
C GLN A 6 -25.05 -21.72 -71.27
N THR A 7 -25.78 -22.54 -72.02
CA THR A 7 -27.24 -22.45 -72.10
C THR A 7 -27.83 -22.61 -70.70
N ALA A 8 -28.50 -21.56 -70.22
CA ALA A 8 -29.26 -21.64 -68.98
C ALA A 8 -30.34 -22.70 -69.14
N ALA A 9 -30.31 -23.74 -68.29
CA ALA A 9 -31.39 -24.70 -68.23
C ALA A 9 -32.68 -23.96 -67.88
N VAL A 10 -33.73 -24.16 -68.68
CA VAL A 10 -35.07 -23.69 -68.35
C VAL A 10 -35.43 -24.29 -67.00
N ALA A 11 -35.77 -23.44 -66.03
CA ALA A 11 -36.27 -23.93 -64.75
C ALA A 11 -37.61 -24.60 -65.02
N GLU A 12 -37.64 -25.94 -64.94
CA GLU A 12 -38.90 -26.69 -65.03
C GLU A 12 -39.86 -26.19 -63.95
N ASP A 13 -41.13 -26.04 -64.31
CA ASP A 13 -42.16 -25.69 -63.33
C ASP A 13 -42.23 -26.82 -62.29
N PRO A 14 -41.98 -26.53 -61.00
CA PRO A 14 -41.97 -27.55 -59.94
C PRO A 14 -43.33 -28.23 -59.72
N LEU A 15 -44.41 -27.77 -60.39
CA LEU A 15 -45.71 -28.43 -60.45
C LEU A 15 -45.82 -29.50 -61.56
N THR A 16 -44.86 -29.57 -62.50
CA THR A 16 -44.93 -30.45 -63.69
C THR A 16 -43.72 -31.37 -63.89
N SER A 17 -42.60 -31.09 -63.22
CA SER A 17 -41.41 -31.95 -63.20
C SER A 17 -41.68 -33.29 -62.47
N PRO A 18 -41.06 -34.43 -62.88
CA PRO A 18 -41.20 -35.69 -62.15
C PRO A 18 -40.72 -35.56 -60.70
N ILE A 19 -41.66 -35.77 -59.75
CA ILE A 19 -41.55 -35.77 -58.27
C ILE A 19 -40.24 -35.13 -57.76
N PRO A 20 -40.23 -33.81 -57.47
CA PRO A 20 -39.04 -33.10 -57.04
C PRO A 20 -38.35 -33.78 -55.85
N GLN A 21 -37.11 -34.24 -56.04
CA GLN A 21 -36.29 -34.76 -54.94
C GLN A 21 -35.90 -33.61 -54.00
N GLU A 22 -36.23 -33.76 -52.72
CA GLU A 22 -35.87 -32.76 -51.70
C GLU A 22 -34.34 -32.69 -51.55
N LYS A 23 -33.80 -31.46 -51.53
CA LYS A 23 -32.35 -31.21 -51.62
C LYS A 23 -31.55 -31.48 -50.33
N GLY A 24 -32.14 -32.18 -49.35
CA GLY A 24 -31.48 -32.55 -48.09
C GLY A 24 -32.47 -32.81 -46.95
N ASP A 25 -31.99 -33.47 -45.88
CA ASP A 25 -32.79 -33.74 -44.67
C ASP A 25 -32.84 -32.49 -43.77
N VAL A 26 -34.01 -31.83 -43.75
CA VAL A 26 -34.29 -30.66 -42.93
C VAL A 26 -34.18 -30.96 -41.43
N ALA A 27 -34.57 -32.16 -41.00
CA ALA A 27 -34.53 -32.54 -39.59
C ALA A 27 -33.11 -32.79 -39.11
N ALA A 28 -32.27 -33.45 -39.92
CA ALA A 28 -30.84 -33.62 -39.62
C ALA A 28 -30.15 -32.26 -39.43
N LEU A 29 -30.34 -31.32 -40.36
CA LEU A 29 -29.76 -29.97 -40.27
C LEU A 29 -30.22 -29.20 -39.01
N LEU A 30 -31.49 -29.33 -38.63
CA LEU A 30 -32.01 -28.70 -37.41
C LEU A 30 -31.50 -29.39 -36.11
N LEU A 31 -31.17 -30.68 -36.15
CA LEU A 31 -30.52 -31.38 -35.03
C LEU A 31 -29.06 -30.90 -34.86
N GLU A 32 -28.28 -30.82 -35.94
CA GLU A 32 -26.93 -30.25 -35.93
C GLU A 32 -26.93 -28.82 -35.36
N ARG A 33 -27.95 -28.03 -35.73
CA ARG A 33 -28.15 -26.66 -35.22
C ARG A 33 -28.47 -26.63 -33.72
N LEU A 34 -29.20 -27.60 -33.18
CA LEU A 34 -29.40 -27.73 -31.72
C LEU A 34 -28.13 -28.18 -31.00
N ASP A 35 -27.33 -29.06 -31.61
CA ASP A 35 -26.03 -29.43 -31.04
C ASP A 35 -25.07 -28.24 -30.99
N ALA A 36 -25.06 -27.37 -32.01
CA ALA A 36 -24.32 -26.10 -31.97
C ALA A 36 -24.74 -25.22 -30.79
N TRP A 37 -26.05 -25.04 -30.55
CA TRP A 37 -26.55 -24.28 -29.38
C TRP A 37 -26.26 -24.95 -28.04
N LYS A 38 -26.32 -26.28 -27.99
CA LYS A 38 -25.98 -27.08 -26.80
C LYS A 38 -24.50 -26.91 -26.43
N HIS A 39 -23.59 -26.98 -27.40
CA HIS A 39 -22.16 -26.72 -27.17
C HIS A 39 -21.92 -25.26 -26.78
N ALA A 40 -22.58 -24.29 -27.44
CA ALA A 40 -22.48 -22.89 -27.08
C ALA A 40 -22.92 -22.63 -25.62
N CYS A 41 -24.04 -23.22 -25.17
CA CYS A 41 -24.47 -23.10 -23.77
C CYS A 41 -23.47 -23.75 -22.81
N GLY A 42 -22.95 -24.94 -23.14
CA GLY A 42 -21.94 -25.64 -22.32
C GLY A 42 -20.65 -24.84 -22.14
N TYR A 43 -20.13 -24.21 -23.20
CA TYR A 43 -18.95 -23.33 -23.09
C TYR A 43 -19.18 -22.12 -22.18
N LEU A 44 -20.42 -21.60 -22.13
CA LEU A 44 -20.78 -20.50 -21.22
C LEU A 44 -20.95 -20.97 -19.77
N GLU A 45 -21.46 -22.19 -19.56
CA GLU A 45 -21.46 -22.84 -18.24
C GLU A 45 -20.03 -23.04 -17.72
N GLU A 46 -19.14 -23.59 -18.54
CA GLU A 46 -17.72 -23.79 -18.22
C GLU A 46 -17.00 -22.46 -17.93
N TYR A 47 -17.26 -21.41 -18.72
CA TYR A 47 -16.68 -20.08 -18.49
C TYR A 47 -17.14 -19.46 -17.16
N VAL A 48 -18.43 -19.55 -16.83
CA VAL A 48 -18.97 -19.03 -15.56
C VAL A 48 -18.45 -19.84 -14.37
N GLU A 49 -18.38 -21.17 -14.48
CA GLU A 49 -17.81 -22.07 -13.47
C GLU A 49 -16.31 -21.78 -13.23
N ALA A 50 -15.53 -21.58 -14.30
CA ALA A 50 -14.12 -21.18 -14.21
C ALA A 50 -13.96 -19.80 -13.54
N THR A 51 -14.81 -18.84 -13.89
CA THR A 51 -14.82 -17.50 -13.26
C THR A 51 -15.18 -17.58 -11.77
N ALA A 52 -16.16 -18.41 -11.40
CA ALA A 52 -16.50 -18.66 -10.00
C ALA A 52 -15.30 -19.26 -9.23
N ASN A 53 -14.61 -20.24 -9.82
CA ASN A 53 -13.42 -20.85 -9.22
C ASN A 53 -12.23 -19.87 -9.10
N LEU A 54 -12.10 -18.90 -10.00
CA LEU A 54 -11.16 -17.78 -9.85
C LEU A 54 -11.48 -16.95 -8.60
N HIS A 55 -12.72 -16.48 -8.43
CA HIS A 55 -13.12 -15.72 -7.24
C HIS A 55 -12.94 -16.52 -5.94
N LYS A 56 -13.24 -17.83 -5.94
CA LYS A 56 -12.95 -18.72 -4.81
C LYS A 56 -11.46 -18.79 -4.44
N SER A 57 -10.59 -18.72 -5.44
CA SER A 57 -9.14 -18.75 -5.26
C SER A 57 -8.64 -17.40 -4.74
N LEU A 58 -9.11 -16.29 -5.33
CA LEU A 58 -8.83 -14.93 -4.86
C LEU A 58 -9.25 -14.73 -3.39
N SER A 59 -10.40 -15.28 -2.97
CA SER A 59 -10.83 -15.26 -1.57
C SER A 59 -9.77 -15.85 -0.63
N LYS A 60 -9.27 -17.06 -0.95
CA LYS A 60 -8.20 -17.73 -0.19
C LYS A 60 -6.85 -17.02 -0.25
N ASP A 61 -6.57 -16.31 -1.35
CA ASP A 61 -5.34 -15.53 -1.47
C ASP A 61 -5.43 -14.25 -0.64
N TYR A 62 -6.61 -13.61 -0.56
CA TYR A 62 -6.86 -12.54 0.41
C TYR A 62 -6.76 -13.02 1.87
N ASP A 63 -7.19 -14.25 2.20
CA ASP A 63 -6.94 -14.84 3.54
C ASP A 63 -5.44 -15.01 3.83
N LYS A 64 -4.59 -15.21 2.81
CA LYS A 64 -3.12 -15.22 2.98
C LYS A 64 -2.55 -13.81 3.14
N VAL A 65 -3.09 -12.82 2.42
CA VAL A 65 -2.71 -11.41 2.58
C VAL A 65 -3.10 -10.91 3.99
N LEU A 66 -4.29 -11.28 4.48
CA LEU A 66 -4.75 -10.94 5.82
C LEU A 66 -3.76 -11.38 6.91
N LYS A 67 -3.16 -12.57 6.75
CA LYS A 67 -2.14 -13.10 7.68
C LYS A 67 -0.86 -12.25 7.79
N THR A 68 -0.58 -11.36 6.85
CA THR A 68 0.58 -10.45 6.96
C THR A 68 0.31 -9.27 7.92
N VAL A 69 -0.96 -9.04 8.27
CA VAL A 69 -1.44 -7.99 9.18
C VAL A 69 -2.32 -8.54 10.30
N ASP A 70 -2.30 -9.86 10.54
CA ASP A 70 -3.19 -10.51 11.52
C ASP A 70 -2.70 -10.27 12.96
N GLU A 71 -1.40 -10.42 13.21
CA GLU A 71 -0.78 -10.06 14.50
C GLU A 71 -0.94 -8.56 14.82
N PRO A 72 -1.17 -8.17 16.09
CA PRO A 72 -1.03 -6.78 16.53
C PRO A 72 0.38 -6.23 16.25
N LEU A 73 0.49 -4.91 16.09
CA LEU A 73 1.78 -4.25 15.86
C LEU A 73 2.80 -4.61 16.95
N ARG A 74 3.95 -5.12 16.53
CA ARG A 74 5.13 -5.28 17.40
C ARG A 74 5.52 -3.90 17.92
N GLU A 75 5.86 -3.86 19.21
CA GLU A 75 6.17 -2.60 19.92
C GLU A 75 5.00 -1.58 19.85
N GLY A 76 3.77 -2.06 19.65
CA GLY A 76 2.57 -1.25 19.42
C GLY A 76 2.25 -0.20 20.50
N HIS A 77 2.84 -0.32 21.69
CA HIS A 77 2.73 0.66 22.78
C HIS A 77 3.35 2.03 22.45
N HIS A 78 4.26 2.11 21.46
CA HIS A 78 4.75 3.38 20.93
C HIS A 78 3.68 4.14 20.13
N PHE A 79 2.74 3.44 19.49
CA PHE A 79 1.64 4.05 18.75
C PHE A 79 0.43 4.33 19.64
N SER A 80 -0.28 5.41 19.33
CA SER A 80 -1.55 5.74 19.97
C SER A 80 -2.59 4.66 19.69
N GLN A 81 -3.24 4.17 20.75
CA GLN A 81 -4.36 3.22 20.65
C GLN A 81 -5.70 3.95 20.43
N ALA A 82 -5.69 5.27 20.31
CA ALA A 82 -6.87 6.06 19.95
C ALA A 82 -7.14 5.99 18.44
N ASN A 83 -8.41 6.09 18.05
CA ASN A 83 -8.83 6.13 16.66
C ASN A 83 -8.15 7.30 15.91
N GLY A 84 -7.74 7.06 14.66
CA GLY A 84 -7.05 8.05 13.83
C GLY A 84 -5.50 8.00 13.89
N GLY A 85 -4.93 7.06 14.65
CA GLY A 85 -3.49 6.75 14.62
C GLY A 85 -3.11 5.53 13.79
N ILE A 86 -1.81 5.22 13.78
CA ILE A 86 -1.21 4.08 13.07
C ILE A 86 -1.82 2.75 13.52
N ALA A 87 -2.08 2.55 14.82
CA ALA A 87 -2.74 1.34 15.30
C ALA A 87 -4.13 1.17 14.68
N SER A 88 -4.93 2.25 14.64
CA SER A 88 -6.25 2.28 14.00
C SER A 88 -6.19 2.04 12.48
N PHE A 89 -5.09 2.40 11.83
CA PHE A 89 -4.87 2.15 10.40
C PHE A 89 -4.56 0.67 10.11
N PHE A 90 -3.77 0.00 10.94
CA PHE A 90 -3.56 -1.45 10.80
C PHE A 90 -4.86 -2.25 11.05
N GLU A 91 -5.70 -1.83 11.99
CA GLU A 91 -7.05 -2.38 12.14
C GLU A 91 -7.92 -2.15 10.89
N ASN A 92 -7.83 -0.98 10.27
CA ASN A 92 -8.54 -0.67 9.02
C ASN A 92 -8.08 -1.57 7.85
N ILE A 93 -6.76 -1.79 7.69
CA ILE A 93 -6.23 -2.73 6.69
C ILE A 93 -6.76 -4.14 6.94
N ARG A 94 -6.71 -4.62 8.20
CA ARG A 94 -7.21 -5.97 8.57
C ARG A 94 -8.70 -6.12 8.22
N ALA A 95 -9.52 -5.15 8.60
CA ALA A 95 -10.97 -5.15 8.32
C ALA A 95 -11.27 -5.13 6.81
N ASN A 96 -10.63 -4.23 6.05
CA ASN A 96 -10.83 -4.13 4.60
C ASN A 96 -10.29 -5.36 3.85
N THR A 97 -9.19 -5.96 4.28
CA THR A 97 -8.64 -7.19 3.67
C THR A 97 -9.54 -8.40 3.95
N GLN A 98 -10.11 -8.50 5.15
CA GLN A 98 -11.13 -9.51 5.46
C GLN A 98 -12.42 -9.30 4.63
N ALA A 99 -12.84 -8.05 4.42
CA ALA A 99 -13.97 -7.70 3.56
C ALA A 99 -13.72 -8.03 2.08
N LEU A 100 -12.49 -7.82 1.59
CA LEU A 100 -12.03 -8.26 0.28
C LEU A 100 -12.17 -9.79 0.14
N ALA A 101 -11.61 -10.57 1.07
CA ALA A 101 -11.73 -12.04 1.08
C ALA A 101 -13.20 -12.51 1.04
N ASN A 102 -14.05 -11.89 1.86
CA ASN A 102 -15.48 -12.19 1.96
C ASN A 102 -16.24 -11.86 0.66
N THR A 103 -16.02 -10.68 0.06
CA THR A 103 -16.75 -10.34 -1.17
C THR A 103 -16.35 -11.22 -2.36
N GLN A 104 -15.12 -11.73 -2.43
CA GLN A 104 -14.76 -12.71 -3.46
C GLN A 104 -15.56 -14.01 -3.29
N LEU A 105 -15.75 -14.47 -2.05
CA LEU A 105 -16.56 -15.65 -1.75
C LEU A 105 -18.05 -15.43 -2.01
N GLU A 106 -18.58 -14.23 -1.74
CA GLU A 106 -19.94 -13.84 -2.12
C GLU A 106 -20.13 -13.89 -3.65
N THR A 107 -19.17 -13.38 -4.42
CA THR A 107 -19.21 -13.41 -5.88
C THR A 107 -19.18 -14.83 -6.45
N GLU A 108 -18.34 -15.73 -5.91
CA GLU A 108 -18.39 -17.17 -6.28
C GLU A 108 -19.79 -17.76 -6.02
N LYS A 109 -20.33 -17.54 -4.83
CA LYS A 109 -21.67 -18.03 -4.45
C LYS A 109 -22.78 -17.45 -5.33
N ALA A 110 -22.68 -16.18 -5.74
CA ALA A 110 -23.64 -15.55 -6.64
C ALA A 110 -23.58 -16.16 -8.06
N LEU A 111 -22.39 -16.35 -8.63
CA LEU A 111 -22.21 -16.99 -9.93
C LEU A 111 -22.73 -18.44 -9.91
N ARG A 112 -22.39 -19.23 -8.89
CA ARG A 112 -22.85 -20.62 -8.74
C ARG A 112 -24.35 -20.74 -8.42
N GLY A 113 -24.87 -19.87 -7.55
CA GLY A 113 -26.21 -20.00 -6.98
C GLY A 113 -27.31 -19.29 -7.77
N GLN A 114 -26.97 -18.31 -8.61
CA GLN A 114 -27.95 -17.51 -9.35
C GLN A 114 -27.80 -17.66 -10.87
N LEU A 115 -26.57 -17.62 -11.39
CA LEU A 115 -26.32 -17.61 -12.83
C LEU A 115 -26.24 -19.01 -13.44
N LEU A 116 -25.40 -19.91 -12.90
CA LEU A 116 -25.29 -21.29 -13.41
C LEU A 116 -26.62 -22.06 -13.48
N PRO A 117 -27.57 -21.94 -12.52
CA PRO A 117 -28.87 -22.61 -12.63
C PRO A 117 -29.69 -22.16 -13.83
N THR A 118 -29.54 -20.90 -14.26
CA THR A 118 -30.21 -20.36 -15.45
C THR A 118 -29.65 -20.99 -16.73
N LEU A 119 -28.32 -21.12 -16.83
CA LEU A 119 -27.67 -21.78 -17.97
C LEU A 119 -27.97 -23.29 -18.00
N ASN A 120 -27.81 -23.98 -16.88
CA ASN A 120 -28.11 -25.42 -16.75
C ASN A 120 -29.56 -25.75 -17.14
N ARG A 121 -30.52 -24.87 -16.80
CA ARG A 121 -31.91 -24.99 -17.24
C ARG A 121 -32.03 -24.83 -18.75
N LEU A 122 -31.43 -23.80 -19.35
CA LEU A 122 -31.44 -23.57 -20.79
C LEU A 122 -30.81 -24.75 -21.57
N HIS A 123 -29.68 -25.27 -21.11
CA HIS A 123 -29.03 -26.45 -21.70
C HIS A 123 -29.93 -27.69 -21.61
N SER A 124 -30.70 -27.84 -20.53
CA SER A 124 -31.71 -28.89 -20.39
C SER A 124 -32.90 -28.69 -21.35
N GLU A 125 -33.35 -27.45 -21.55
CA GLU A 125 -34.38 -27.10 -22.53
C GLU A 125 -33.93 -27.42 -23.97
N ILE A 126 -32.68 -27.11 -24.35
CA ILE A 126 -32.08 -27.47 -25.65
C ILE A 126 -32.01 -28.99 -25.82
N LYS A 127 -31.54 -29.73 -24.80
CA LYS A 127 -31.51 -31.21 -24.81
C LYS A 127 -32.91 -31.82 -24.98
N ASN A 128 -33.94 -31.20 -24.42
CA ASN A 128 -35.32 -31.65 -24.58
C ASN A 128 -35.86 -31.34 -25.99
N LYS A 129 -35.59 -30.14 -26.53
CA LYS A 129 -35.95 -29.78 -27.90
C LYS A 129 -35.31 -30.70 -28.95
N HIS A 130 -34.07 -31.13 -28.72
CA HIS A 130 -33.39 -32.10 -29.56
C HIS A 130 -34.13 -33.45 -29.59
N LYS A 131 -34.51 -33.99 -28.43
CA LYS A 131 -35.28 -35.25 -28.34
C LYS A 131 -36.65 -35.14 -29.02
N GLU A 132 -37.34 -34.02 -28.82
CA GLU A 132 -38.63 -33.72 -29.45
C GLU A 132 -38.51 -33.81 -30.98
N LEU A 133 -37.56 -33.07 -31.57
CA LEU A 133 -37.31 -33.03 -33.01
C LEU A 133 -36.95 -34.42 -33.58
N THR A 134 -36.04 -35.16 -32.93
CA THR A 134 -35.67 -36.53 -33.33
C THR A 134 -36.90 -37.46 -33.40
N SER A 135 -37.82 -37.33 -32.43
CA SER A 135 -39.02 -38.19 -32.36
C SER A 135 -40.15 -37.78 -33.32
N GLY A 136 -40.23 -36.51 -33.68
CA GLY A 136 -41.26 -35.95 -34.57
C GLY A 136 -40.97 -36.23 -36.04
N ALA A 137 -39.78 -35.84 -36.52
CA ALA A 137 -39.43 -35.89 -37.93
C ALA A 137 -39.52 -37.30 -38.55
N ALA A 138 -39.14 -38.33 -37.79
CA ALA A 138 -39.12 -39.72 -38.24
C ALA A 138 -40.50 -40.32 -38.60
N LYS A 139 -41.61 -39.64 -38.26
CA LYS A 139 -42.97 -40.11 -38.58
C LYS A 139 -43.41 -39.72 -39.99
N GLY A 140 -43.28 -38.43 -40.36
CA GLY A 140 -43.70 -37.91 -41.67
C GLY A 140 -42.90 -38.55 -42.82
N ALA A 141 -41.58 -38.61 -42.69
CA ALA A 141 -40.71 -39.25 -43.68
C ALA A 141 -41.11 -40.71 -43.98
N LYS A 142 -41.48 -41.49 -42.95
CA LYS A 142 -41.94 -42.89 -43.12
C LYS A 142 -43.30 -43.01 -43.81
N ALA A 143 -44.20 -42.03 -43.61
CA ALA A 143 -45.49 -42.01 -44.29
C ALA A 143 -45.31 -41.73 -45.79
N VAL A 144 -44.48 -40.73 -46.12
CA VAL A 144 -44.09 -40.39 -47.50
C VAL A 144 -43.42 -41.56 -48.20
N GLU A 145 -42.42 -42.18 -47.56
CA GLU A 145 -41.69 -43.33 -48.13
C GLU A 145 -42.62 -44.53 -48.41
N LYS A 146 -43.54 -44.82 -47.49
CA LYS A 146 -44.55 -45.87 -47.68
C LYS A 146 -45.51 -45.55 -48.83
N ALA A 147 -45.88 -44.28 -49.02
CA ALA A 147 -46.75 -43.86 -50.12
C ALA A 147 -46.00 -43.96 -51.46
N ARG A 148 -44.77 -43.44 -51.56
CA ARG A 148 -43.87 -43.56 -52.72
C ARG A 148 -43.70 -45.01 -53.15
N GLY A 149 -43.35 -45.90 -52.22
CA GLY A 149 -43.17 -47.33 -52.50
C GLY A 149 -44.44 -48.06 -52.94
N LEU A 150 -45.63 -47.55 -52.61
CA LEU A 150 -46.91 -48.08 -53.13
C LEU A 150 -47.20 -47.56 -54.54
N THR A 151 -46.99 -46.25 -54.78
CA THR A 151 -47.15 -45.65 -56.12
C THR A 151 -46.22 -46.31 -57.13
N GLN A 152 -44.94 -46.47 -56.79
CA GLN A 152 -43.93 -47.08 -57.66
C GLN A 152 -44.31 -48.50 -58.10
N LYS A 153 -44.76 -49.34 -57.16
CA LYS A 153 -45.24 -50.70 -57.46
C LYS A 153 -46.43 -50.72 -58.42
N GLN A 154 -47.34 -49.74 -58.31
CA GLN A 154 -48.47 -49.66 -59.24
C GLN A 154 -48.07 -49.12 -60.61
N ILE A 155 -47.07 -48.25 -60.70
CA ILE A 155 -46.49 -47.80 -61.98
C ILE A 155 -45.81 -48.97 -62.70
N GLU A 156 -45.03 -49.78 -61.98
CA GLU A 156 -44.40 -51.01 -62.50
C GLU A 156 -45.46 -52.04 -62.94
N HIS A 157 -46.52 -52.21 -62.15
CA HIS A 157 -47.64 -53.07 -62.49
C HIS A 157 -48.41 -52.59 -63.72
N LEU A 158 -48.60 -51.27 -63.88
CA LEU A 158 -49.17 -50.68 -65.09
C LEU A 158 -48.31 -50.98 -66.32
N GLY A 159 -47.00 -50.67 -66.26
CA GLY A 159 -46.06 -50.89 -67.36
C GLY A 159 -45.99 -52.35 -67.82
N THR A 160 -46.06 -53.29 -66.87
CA THR A 160 -46.11 -54.74 -67.14
C THR A 160 -47.38 -55.11 -67.91
N ASN A 161 -48.55 -54.62 -67.49
CA ASN A 161 -49.82 -54.99 -68.12
C ASN A 161 -50.08 -54.25 -69.44
N THR A 162 -49.57 -53.01 -69.62
CA THR A 162 -49.59 -52.35 -70.95
C THR A 162 -48.76 -53.14 -71.97
N ALA A 163 -47.56 -53.57 -71.60
CA ALA A 163 -46.73 -54.39 -72.49
C ALA A 163 -47.37 -55.76 -72.78
N ASN A 164 -48.04 -56.36 -71.78
CA ASN A 164 -48.78 -57.60 -71.96
C ASN A 164 -49.94 -57.44 -72.96
N PHE A 165 -50.76 -56.38 -72.83
CA PHE A 165 -51.89 -56.08 -73.71
C PHE A 165 -51.49 -56.03 -75.19
N ASP A 166 -50.40 -55.33 -75.51
CA ASP A 166 -49.84 -55.25 -76.86
C ASP A 166 -49.36 -56.61 -77.37
N SER A 167 -48.76 -57.43 -76.49
CA SER A 167 -48.20 -58.74 -76.86
C SER A 167 -49.24 -59.84 -77.11
N VAL A 168 -50.42 -59.78 -76.46
CA VAL A 168 -51.48 -60.80 -76.57
C VAL A 168 -52.64 -60.41 -77.50
N GLY A 169 -52.50 -59.30 -78.24
CA GLY A 169 -53.53 -58.84 -79.18
C GLY A 169 -54.80 -58.33 -78.48
N GLY A 170 -54.67 -57.74 -77.29
CA GLY A 170 -55.75 -57.02 -76.59
C GLY A 170 -56.77 -57.88 -75.82
N ARG A 171 -56.62 -59.21 -75.76
CA ARG A 171 -57.48 -60.08 -74.93
C ARG A 171 -56.83 -60.37 -73.57
N ILE A 172 -57.27 -59.64 -72.54
CA ILE A 172 -56.77 -59.72 -71.15
C ILE A 172 -57.92 -59.86 -70.14
N GLU A 173 -57.60 -60.21 -68.89
CA GLU A 173 -58.59 -60.23 -67.80
C GLU A 173 -58.99 -58.80 -67.35
N PRO A 174 -60.23 -58.55 -66.90
CA PRO A 174 -60.67 -57.23 -66.45
C PRO A 174 -59.86 -56.64 -65.27
N THR A 175 -59.22 -57.49 -64.47
CA THR A 175 -58.32 -57.12 -63.37
C THR A 175 -56.93 -56.69 -63.85
N GLN A 176 -56.55 -57.09 -65.06
CA GLN A 176 -55.30 -56.77 -65.73
C GLN A 176 -55.44 -55.59 -66.71
N ASP A 177 -56.66 -55.05 -66.88
CA ASP A 177 -56.94 -53.91 -67.76
C ASP A 177 -56.06 -52.69 -67.40
N PRO A 178 -55.16 -52.25 -68.32
CA PRO A 178 -54.35 -51.08 -68.13
C PRO A 178 -55.14 -49.83 -67.74
N TYR A 179 -56.38 -49.66 -68.19
CA TYR A 179 -57.23 -48.53 -67.80
C TYR A 179 -57.56 -48.57 -66.30
N ILE A 180 -57.90 -49.74 -65.76
CA ILE A 180 -58.21 -49.91 -64.33
C ILE A 180 -56.94 -49.74 -63.49
N ILE A 181 -55.81 -50.28 -63.94
CA ILE A 181 -54.52 -50.13 -63.25
C ILE A 181 -54.05 -48.67 -63.30
N GLN A 182 -54.24 -47.95 -64.41
CA GLN A 182 -53.91 -46.52 -64.52
C GLN A 182 -54.73 -45.68 -63.52
N ARG A 183 -56.00 -46.01 -63.30
CA ARG A 183 -56.82 -45.37 -62.25
C ARG A 183 -56.32 -45.70 -60.84
N SER A 184 -55.78 -46.90 -60.61
CA SER A 184 -55.10 -47.25 -59.36
C SER A 184 -53.83 -46.42 -59.15
N VAL A 185 -52.98 -46.28 -60.18
CA VAL A 185 -51.81 -45.40 -60.17
C VAL A 185 -52.20 -43.96 -59.81
N GLN A 186 -53.24 -43.41 -60.45
CA GLN A 186 -53.74 -42.06 -60.14
C GLN A 186 -54.21 -41.92 -58.69
N HIS A 187 -54.91 -42.92 -58.15
CA HIS A 187 -55.33 -42.94 -56.75
C HIS A 187 -54.13 -42.95 -55.78
N HIS A 188 -53.13 -43.80 -56.03
CA HIS A 188 -51.94 -43.90 -55.19
C HIS A 188 -51.04 -42.67 -55.29
N LEU A 189 -50.88 -42.10 -56.49
CA LEU A 189 -50.14 -40.86 -56.72
C LEU A 189 -50.82 -39.67 -56.02
N HIS A 190 -52.14 -39.55 -56.11
CA HIS A 190 -52.89 -38.53 -55.36
C HIS A 190 -52.69 -38.68 -53.85
N LYS A 191 -52.73 -39.92 -53.32
CA LYS A 191 -52.43 -40.16 -51.91
C LYS A 191 -50.99 -39.77 -51.56
N GLN A 192 -50.00 -40.13 -52.36
CA GLN A 192 -48.60 -39.74 -52.13
C GLN A 192 -48.45 -38.21 -52.07
N ILE A 193 -49.05 -37.48 -53.01
CA ILE A 193 -49.03 -36.01 -53.04
C ILE A 193 -49.65 -35.42 -51.76
N LEU A 194 -50.70 -36.03 -51.20
CA LEU A 194 -51.26 -35.60 -49.92
C LEU A 194 -50.30 -35.84 -48.74
N GLU A 195 -49.66 -36.99 -48.66
CA GLU A 195 -48.68 -37.31 -47.60
C GLU A 195 -47.42 -36.43 -47.72
N GLU A 196 -46.95 -36.15 -48.93
CA GLU A 196 -45.81 -35.25 -49.21
C GLU A 196 -46.14 -33.79 -48.82
N ASN A 197 -47.31 -33.28 -49.21
CA ASN A 197 -47.75 -31.94 -48.81
C ASN A 197 -47.98 -31.82 -47.30
N ALA A 198 -48.51 -32.87 -46.65
CA ALA A 198 -48.63 -32.91 -45.19
C ALA A 198 -47.26 -32.87 -44.52
N HIS A 199 -46.31 -33.71 -44.96
CA HIS A 199 -44.96 -33.72 -44.41
C HIS A 199 -44.22 -32.38 -44.60
N LYS A 200 -44.34 -31.77 -45.79
CA LYS A 200 -43.81 -30.45 -46.07
C LYS A 200 -44.39 -29.38 -45.15
N LYS A 201 -45.70 -29.42 -44.88
CA LYS A 201 -46.35 -28.52 -43.92
C LYS A 201 -45.81 -28.74 -42.50
N ASP A 202 -45.69 -29.99 -42.05
CA ASP A 202 -45.12 -30.30 -40.73
C ASP A 202 -43.68 -29.78 -40.59
N LEU A 203 -42.85 -29.92 -41.63
CA LEU A 203 -41.48 -29.38 -41.64
C LEU A 203 -41.43 -27.85 -41.58
N LEU A 204 -42.34 -27.16 -42.29
CA LEU A 204 -42.48 -25.70 -42.19
C LEU A 204 -42.92 -25.26 -40.78
N ASP A 205 -43.88 -25.97 -40.18
CA ASP A 205 -44.32 -25.68 -38.82
C ASP A 205 -43.20 -25.97 -37.80
N VAL A 206 -42.39 -27.00 -37.99
CA VAL A 206 -41.17 -27.26 -37.20
C VAL A 206 -40.16 -26.11 -37.34
N GLN A 207 -39.87 -25.64 -38.57
CA GLN A 207 -38.96 -24.51 -38.80
C GLN A 207 -39.44 -23.22 -38.11
N ASN A 208 -40.74 -22.91 -38.19
CA ASN A 208 -41.34 -21.75 -37.52
C ASN A 208 -41.23 -21.85 -35.99
N ASN A 209 -41.50 -23.03 -35.41
CA ASN A 209 -41.31 -23.28 -33.98
C ASN A 209 -39.82 -23.18 -33.57
N PHE A 210 -38.90 -23.60 -34.43
CA PHE A 210 -37.47 -23.50 -34.20
C PHE A 210 -37.00 -22.04 -34.09
N LEU A 211 -37.49 -21.15 -34.96
CA LEU A 211 -37.21 -19.71 -34.91
C LEU A 211 -37.68 -19.08 -33.58
N VAL A 212 -38.84 -19.50 -33.06
CA VAL A 212 -39.33 -19.04 -31.74
C VAL A 212 -38.43 -19.57 -30.62
N PHE A 213 -38.01 -20.83 -30.69
CA PHE A 213 -37.10 -21.42 -29.71
C PHE A 213 -35.72 -20.73 -29.68
N GLU A 214 -35.12 -20.42 -30.83
CA GLU A 214 -33.84 -19.71 -30.89
C GLU A 214 -33.91 -18.29 -30.31
N LYS A 215 -35.03 -17.59 -30.47
CA LYS A 215 -35.24 -16.28 -29.83
C LYS A 215 -35.20 -16.41 -28.31
N HIS A 216 -35.92 -17.39 -27.75
CA HIS A 216 -35.90 -17.70 -26.31
C HIS A 216 -34.49 -18.08 -25.80
N VAL A 217 -33.73 -18.87 -26.58
CA VAL A 217 -32.32 -19.19 -26.26
C VAL A 217 -31.48 -17.90 -26.17
N LEU A 218 -31.55 -17.05 -27.19
CA LEU A 218 -30.80 -15.78 -27.23
C LEU A 218 -31.23 -14.79 -26.13
N GLU A 219 -32.53 -14.69 -25.83
CA GLU A 219 -33.06 -13.84 -24.77
C GLU A 219 -32.61 -14.33 -23.38
N THR A 220 -32.64 -15.64 -23.14
CA THR A 220 -32.14 -16.25 -21.90
C THR A 220 -30.64 -16.02 -21.72
N LEU A 221 -29.83 -16.21 -22.78
CA LEU A 221 -28.39 -15.94 -22.73
C LEU A 221 -28.06 -14.45 -22.50
N ARG A 222 -28.82 -13.52 -23.12
CA ARG A 222 -28.67 -12.07 -22.86
C ARG A 222 -29.00 -11.72 -21.41
N GLY A 223 -30.07 -12.28 -20.85
CA GLY A 223 -30.44 -12.10 -19.45
C GLY A 223 -29.34 -12.62 -18.50
N ALA A 224 -28.84 -13.83 -18.76
CA ALA A 224 -27.75 -14.44 -18.02
C ALA A 224 -26.47 -13.58 -18.05
N PHE A 225 -26.05 -13.08 -19.22
CA PHE A 225 -24.85 -12.24 -19.31
C PHE A 225 -25.01 -10.81 -18.77
N SER A 226 -26.23 -10.27 -18.77
CA SER A 226 -26.55 -9.05 -18.02
C SER A 226 -26.36 -9.26 -16.51
N GLN A 227 -26.86 -10.39 -15.96
CA GLN A 227 -26.66 -10.74 -14.56
C GLN A 227 -25.18 -11.01 -14.22
N PHE A 228 -24.44 -11.71 -15.10
CA PHE A 228 -22.99 -11.90 -14.96
C PHE A 228 -22.26 -10.56 -14.82
N PHE A 229 -22.56 -9.61 -15.72
CA PHE A 229 -21.97 -8.27 -15.70
C PHE A 229 -22.23 -7.59 -14.35
N GLN A 230 -23.48 -7.54 -13.88
CA GLN A 230 -23.82 -6.90 -12.59
C GLN A 230 -23.09 -7.52 -11.40
N ILE A 231 -22.94 -8.85 -11.37
CA ILE A 231 -22.23 -9.58 -10.30
C ILE A 231 -20.73 -9.22 -10.29
N VAL A 232 -20.07 -9.22 -11.46
CA VAL A 232 -18.62 -8.99 -11.57
C VAL A 232 -18.26 -7.51 -11.50
N SER A 233 -19.08 -6.61 -12.07
CA SER A 233 -18.86 -5.16 -11.96
C SER A 233 -19.04 -4.69 -10.52
N GLY A 234 -20.11 -5.12 -9.84
CA GLY A 234 -20.35 -4.78 -8.43
C GLY A 234 -19.24 -5.29 -7.50
N GLN A 235 -18.64 -6.44 -7.79
CA GLN A 235 -17.44 -6.91 -7.09
C GLN A 235 -16.23 -6.00 -7.33
N THR A 236 -16.03 -5.55 -8.58
CA THR A 236 -14.93 -4.63 -8.93
C THR A 236 -15.07 -3.29 -8.21
N ASP A 237 -16.31 -2.76 -8.14
CA ASP A 237 -16.61 -1.53 -7.40
C ASP A 237 -16.39 -1.67 -5.89
N LYS A 238 -16.78 -2.80 -5.27
CA LYS A 238 -16.46 -3.10 -3.87
C LYS A 238 -14.95 -3.12 -3.62
N ASN A 239 -14.17 -3.79 -4.48
CA ASN A 239 -12.70 -3.81 -4.35
C ASN A 239 -12.12 -2.39 -4.37
N ARG A 240 -12.59 -1.54 -5.30
CA ARG A 240 -12.18 -0.13 -5.38
C ARG A 240 -12.52 0.63 -4.10
N GLN A 241 -13.70 0.40 -3.52
CA GLN A 241 -14.13 1.05 -2.27
C GLN A 241 -13.24 0.66 -1.08
N PHE A 242 -12.93 -0.63 -0.90
CA PHE A 242 -12.08 -1.08 0.21
C PHE A 242 -10.64 -0.51 0.13
N TYR A 243 -10.03 -0.47 -1.06
CA TYR A 243 -8.71 0.17 -1.21
C TYR A 243 -8.76 1.70 -1.06
N ALA A 244 -9.86 2.34 -1.47
CA ALA A 244 -10.05 3.77 -1.26
C ALA A 244 -10.22 4.11 0.23
N ASP A 245 -10.89 3.26 1.01
CA ASP A 245 -11.02 3.41 2.47
C ASP A 245 -9.67 3.25 3.18
N ILE A 246 -8.88 2.22 2.86
CA ILE A 246 -7.51 2.07 3.37
C ILE A 246 -6.68 3.32 3.11
N ASN A 247 -6.68 3.84 1.87
CA ASN A 247 -5.94 5.05 1.54
C ASN A 247 -6.48 6.27 2.31
N ALA A 248 -7.80 6.48 2.33
CA ALA A 248 -8.40 7.60 3.05
C ALA A 248 -8.11 7.54 4.56
N ASN A 249 -8.13 6.36 5.16
CA ASN A 249 -7.79 6.17 6.56
C ASN A 249 -6.36 6.66 6.87
N PHE A 250 -5.39 6.29 6.05
CA PHE A 250 -4.00 6.75 6.19
C PHE A 250 -3.83 8.25 5.96
N GLN A 251 -4.44 8.79 4.89
CA GLN A 251 -4.35 10.23 4.55
C GLN A 251 -5.02 11.14 5.59
N ASN A 252 -5.89 10.59 6.44
CA ASN A 252 -6.56 11.33 7.51
C ASN A 252 -5.79 11.31 8.85
N ILE A 253 -4.64 10.63 8.94
CA ILE A 253 -3.77 10.66 10.13
C ILE A 253 -3.04 12.02 10.17
N PRO A 254 -3.22 12.87 11.19
CA PRO A 254 -2.48 14.13 11.28
C PRO A 254 -0.99 13.91 11.56
N ASP A 255 -0.11 14.66 10.90
CA ASP A 255 1.35 14.55 10.98
C ASP A 255 1.90 14.46 12.43
N GLU A 256 1.36 15.28 13.34
CA GLU A 256 1.80 15.35 14.74
C GLU A 256 1.06 14.39 15.68
N PHE A 257 0.10 13.59 15.20
CA PHE A 257 -0.80 12.79 16.03
C PHE A 257 -0.04 11.78 16.90
N GLU A 258 0.85 10.99 16.30
CA GLU A 258 1.61 9.97 17.03
C GLU A 258 2.60 10.61 18.01
N TRP A 259 3.32 11.65 17.59
CA TRP A 259 4.28 12.35 18.46
C TRP A 259 3.60 13.02 19.66
N THR A 260 2.47 13.69 19.44
CA THR A 260 1.69 14.34 20.52
C THR A 260 1.15 13.30 21.51
N ASN A 261 0.61 12.19 21.02
CA ASN A 261 0.11 11.13 21.91
C ASN A 261 1.28 10.40 22.62
N PHE A 262 2.41 10.19 21.96
CA PHE A 262 3.61 9.57 22.54
C PHE A 262 4.24 10.43 23.64
N THR A 263 4.38 11.74 23.40
CA THR A 263 4.94 12.69 24.37
C THR A 263 4.10 12.77 25.64
N VAL A 264 2.76 12.82 25.51
CA VAL A 264 1.85 12.78 26.66
C VAL A 264 1.99 11.48 27.46
N ARG A 265 2.09 10.32 26.80
CA ARG A 265 2.27 9.01 27.49
C ARG A 265 3.66 8.86 28.12
N SER A 266 4.67 9.56 27.62
CA SER A 266 6.08 9.42 28.01
C SER A 266 6.61 10.62 28.80
N ALA A 267 5.72 11.49 29.30
CA ALA A 267 6.06 12.77 29.90
C ALA A 267 6.99 12.68 31.13
N GLU A 268 6.99 11.55 31.84
CA GLU A 268 7.88 11.30 32.98
C GLU A 268 9.33 10.97 32.59
N VAL A 269 9.55 10.57 31.32
CA VAL A 269 10.86 10.12 30.80
C VAL A 269 11.46 11.13 29.83
N LEU A 270 10.61 11.82 29.06
CA LEU A 270 11.05 12.84 28.11
C LEU A 270 11.49 14.11 28.83
N ILE A 271 12.42 14.85 28.18
CA ILE A 271 12.87 16.14 28.67
C ILE A 271 11.75 17.16 28.48
N ASP A 272 11.24 17.70 29.59
CA ASP A 272 10.34 18.87 29.57
C ASP A 272 11.12 20.09 29.02
N PRO A 273 10.74 20.66 27.86
CA PRO A 273 11.43 21.78 27.24
C PRO A 273 11.31 23.10 28.04
N THR A 274 10.45 23.15 29.05
CA THR A 274 10.37 24.28 29.99
C THR A 274 11.38 24.17 31.13
N THR A 275 12.05 23.02 31.29
CA THR A 275 13.12 22.84 32.27
C THR A 275 14.31 23.74 31.91
N PRO A 276 14.73 24.67 32.80
CA PRO A 276 15.87 25.53 32.51
C PRO A 276 17.16 24.72 32.45
N ASN A 277 18.07 25.11 31.55
CA ASN A 277 19.43 24.58 31.52
C ASN A 277 20.09 24.71 32.89
N ARG A 278 20.80 23.66 33.32
CA ARG A 278 21.59 23.69 34.56
C ARG A 278 22.69 24.74 34.45
N SER A 279 22.81 25.59 35.47
CA SER A 279 23.91 26.54 35.63
C SER A 279 24.83 26.10 36.77
N LEU A 280 26.11 26.50 36.73
CA LEU A 280 27.08 26.16 37.77
C LEU A 280 26.70 26.76 39.13
N GLU A 281 26.13 27.96 39.11
CA GLU A 281 25.73 28.75 40.28
C GLU A 281 24.52 28.12 41.01
N ALA A 282 23.67 27.40 40.27
CA ALA A 282 22.55 26.65 40.84
C ALA A 282 23.00 25.33 41.51
N ILE A 283 24.20 24.84 41.22
CA ILE A 283 24.74 23.59 41.78
C ILE A 283 25.37 23.89 43.15
N LYS A 284 24.83 23.25 44.19
CA LYS A 284 25.40 23.23 45.53
C LYS A 284 26.09 21.89 45.78
N PHE A 285 27.32 21.93 46.28
CA PHE A 285 28.08 20.73 46.65
C PHE A 285 28.77 20.89 48.01
N PRO A 286 29.06 19.78 48.73
CA PRO A 286 29.76 19.85 50.01
C PRO A 286 31.10 20.60 49.90
N ASN A 287 31.42 21.41 50.91
CA ASN A 287 32.66 22.20 50.99
C ASN A 287 32.86 23.30 49.92
N GLN A 288 31.88 23.58 49.04
CA GLN A 288 31.94 24.65 48.02
C GLN A 288 32.46 25.99 48.58
N ASN A 289 31.97 26.40 49.75
CA ASN A 289 32.35 27.64 50.43
C ASN A 289 33.32 27.42 51.60
N HIS A 290 34.07 26.32 51.63
CA HIS A 290 35.03 26.05 52.71
C HIS A 290 36.16 27.08 52.70
N ARG A 291 36.61 27.53 53.88
CA ARG A 291 37.61 28.61 53.99
C ARG A 291 38.93 28.36 53.25
N SER A 292 39.27 27.10 52.96
CA SER A 292 40.51 26.73 52.26
C SER A 292 40.41 26.72 50.73
N SER A 293 39.20 26.70 50.15
CA SER A 293 38.99 26.78 48.69
C SER A 293 38.89 28.22 48.18
N GLN A 294 38.74 29.19 49.09
CA GLN A 294 38.71 30.61 48.77
C GLN A 294 40.14 31.21 48.77
N PRO A 295 40.57 31.92 47.70
CA PRO A 295 41.88 32.56 47.68
C PRO A 295 41.92 33.75 48.64
N LEU A 296 43.09 34.00 49.24
CA LEU A 296 43.36 35.19 50.07
C LEU A 296 43.52 36.45 49.21
N ILE A 297 44.05 36.27 48.00
CA ILE A 297 44.09 37.25 46.92
C ILE A 297 44.23 36.50 45.59
N ASN A 298 43.56 36.98 44.55
CA ASN A 298 43.74 36.54 43.17
C ASN A 298 43.66 37.74 42.21
N GLY A 299 44.14 37.57 40.98
CA GLY A 299 44.19 38.64 39.98
C GLY A 299 45.33 38.49 39.00
N LEU A 300 45.48 39.46 38.09
CA LEU A 300 46.55 39.46 37.09
C LEU A 300 47.82 40.11 37.65
N LEU A 301 48.96 39.42 37.53
CA LEU A 301 50.28 40.02 37.71
C LEU A 301 51.10 39.81 36.44
N ASN A 302 51.93 40.80 36.12
CA ASN A 302 52.92 40.64 35.06
C ASN A 302 54.22 40.10 35.66
N ARG A 303 54.74 39.00 35.13
CA ARG A 303 56.01 38.41 35.56
C ARG A 303 57.09 38.68 34.52
N LYS A 304 58.29 39.02 34.99
CA LYS A 304 59.44 39.22 34.10
C LYS A 304 59.92 37.89 33.50
N GLY A 305 59.79 37.73 32.18
CA GLY A 305 60.21 36.53 31.45
C GLY A 305 61.73 36.31 31.45
N LYS A 306 62.16 35.06 31.59
CA LYS A 306 63.60 34.69 31.69
C LYS A 306 64.40 34.96 30.41
N ILE A 307 63.78 34.79 29.24
CA ILE A 307 64.46 34.84 27.93
C ILE A 307 64.43 36.27 27.37
N MET A 308 63.24 36.84 27.18
CA MET A 308 63.06 38.10 26.46
C MET A 308 63.07 39.35 27.37
N LYS A 309 63.14 39.17 28.70
CA LYS A 309 63.06 40.22 29.74
C LYS A 309 61.78 41.10 29.68
N SER A 310 60.80 40.71 28.86
CA SER A 310 59.44 41.23 28.82
C SER A 310 58.72 40.99 30.15
N TYR A 311 57.61 41.69 30.35
CA TYR A 311 56.67 41.45 31.44
C TYR A 311 55.42 40.84 30.84
N ASP A 312 55.22 39.55 31.05
CA ASP A 312 54.12 38.79 30.47
C ASP A 312 53.03 38.58 31.55
N SER A 313 51.75 38.73 31.18
CA SER A 313 50.64 38.71 32.14
C SER A 313 50.14 37.30 32.39
N TYR A 314 49.97 36.94 33.67
CA TYR A 314 49.39 35.66 34.10
C TYR A 314 48.38 35.91 35.24
N HIS A 315 47.42 35.02 35.42
CA HIS A 315 46.54 35.03 36.59
C HIS A 315 47.23 34.33 37.76
N TYR A 316 47.15 34.91 38.95
CA TYR A 316 47.71 34.33 40.17
C TYR A 316 46.65 34.16 41.25
N ALA A 317 46.90 33.25 42.18
CA ALA A 317 46.12 33.10 43.40
C ALA A 317 47.01 32.71 44.59
N VAL A 318 46.90 33.43 45.71
CA VAL A 318 47.44 32.98 47.01
C VAL A 318 46.36 32.20 47.75
N THR A 319 46.64 30.94 48.09
CA THR A 319 45.70 30.08 48.83
C THR A 319 45.99 30.09 50.34
N PRO A 320 45.00 29.81 51.20
CA PRO A 320 45.21 29.62 52.64
C PRO A 320 46.18 28.49 53.01
N ALA A 321 46.46 27.57 52.08
CA ALA A 321 47.47 26.54 52.21
C ALA A 321 48.91 27.08 52.11
N GLY A 322 49.10 28.37 51.79
CA GLY A 322 50.41 29.02 51.68
C GLY A 322 51.07 28.83 50.32
N TYR A 323 50.31 28.56 49.25
CA TYR A 323 50.82 28.53 47.89
C TYR A 323 50.43 29.80 47.12
N LEU A 324 51.36 30.30 46.30
CA LEU A 324 51.09 31.23 45.20
C LEU A 324 51.12 30.43 43.89
N HIS A 325 49.96 30.27 43.27
CA HIS A 325 49.81 29.60 41.98
C HIS A 325 49.78 30.61 40.84
N GLU A 326 50.34 30.23 39.69
CA GLU A 326 50.34 30.95 38.40
C GLU A 326 49.54 30.16 37.36
N PHE A 327 48.71 30.83 36.58
CA PHE A 327 47.93 30.27 35.49
C PHE A 327 48.07 31.16 34.24
N SER A 328 48.53 30.57 33.13
CA SER A 328 48.70 31.23 31.82
C SER A 328 47.38 31.46 31.09
N LYS A 329 46.36 30.65 31.38
CA LYS A 329 45.02 30.83 30.86
C LYS A 329 44.18 31.62 31.84
N ASN A 330 43.28 32.44 31.31
CA ASN A 330 42.29 33.13 32.13
C ASN A 330 41.37 32.07 32.77
N ASN A 331 41.00 32.26 34.04
CA ASN A 331 40.35 31.24 34.87
C ASN A 331 38.86 31.08 34.52
N ASP A 332 38.56 30.63 33.30
CA ASP A 332 37.24 30.13 32.92
C ASP A 332 37.18 28.59 33.12
N PHE A 333 36.00 28.10 33.50
CA PHE A 333 35.82 26.70 33.89
C PHE A 333 35.73 25.73 32.69
N LYS A 334 36.20 26.10 31.49
CA LYS A 334 36.19 25.22 30.31
C LYS A 334 37.35 24.22 30.29
N GLU A 335 38.44 24.53 30.99
CA GLU A 335 39.61 23.66 31.13
C GLU A 335 39.86 23.30 32.60
N ASN A 336 40.58 22.21 32.83
CA ASN A 336 41.05 21.83 34.16
C ASN A 336 42.09 22.87 34.66
N PRO A 337 41.91 23.48 35.84
CA PRO A 337 42.84 24.51 36.33
C PRO A 337 44.15 23.90 36.84
N GLU A 338 45.12 23.75 35.93
CA GLU A 338 46.48 23.31 36.24
C GLU A 338 47.42 24.53 36.37
N PRO A 339 48.14 24.70 37.49
CA PRO A 339 49.06 25.83 37.66
C PRO A 339 50.36 25.59 36.88
N ASP A 340 50.80 26.58 36.10
CA ASP A 340 52.08 26.56 35.36
C ASP A 340 53.29 26.63 36.31
N LEU A 341 53.12 27.35 37.42
CA LEU A 341 54.07 27.52 38.51
C LEU A 341 53.32 27.54 39.84
N SER A 342 53.84 26.85 40.85
CA SER A 342 53.37 26.97 42.24
C SER A 342 54.55 27.32 43.13
N LEU A 343 54.44 28.34 43.98
CA LEU A 343 55.46 28.71 44.96
C LEU A 343 54.93 28.48 46.37
N TYR A 344 55.59 27.62 47.15
CA TYR A 344 55.24 27.44 48.56
C TYR A 344 55.84 28.60 49.39
N LEU A 345 54.99 29.51 49.84
CA LEU A 345 55.39 30.83 50.34
C LEU A 345 56.16 30.77 51.66
N SER A 346 55.95 29.76 52.50
CA SER A 346 56.71 29.56 53.74
C SER A 346 58.21 29.28 53.50
N GLU A 347 58.59 28.82 52.30
CA GLU A 347 60.00 28.56 51.90
C GLU A 347 60.58 29.63 50.97
N CYS A 348 59.75 30.60 50.58
CA CYS A 348 60.13 31.71 49.73
C CYS A 348 60.73 32.87 50.55
N VAL A 349 61.54 33.69 49.89
CA VAL A 349 62.05 34.95 50.42
C VAL A 349 61.44 36.08 49.60
N ILE A 350 60.76 37.02 50.25
CA ILE A 350 60.26 38.23 49.59
C ILE A 350 61.35 39.31 49.63
N GLY A 351 61.47 40.10 48.56
CA GLY A 351 62.36 41.25 48.48
C GLY A 351 61.87 42.44 49.32
N ALA A 352 62.44 43.62 49.09
CA ALA A 352 61.93 44.85 49.69
C ALA A 352 60.48 45.17 49.22
N PRO A 353 59.68 45.87 50.03
CA PRO A 353 58.36 46.36 49.59
C PRO A 353 58.48 47.28 48.37
N PRO A 354 57.46 47.35 47.50
CA PRO A 354 57.38 48.32 46.42
C PRO A 354 57.68 49.75 46.92
N ALA A 355 58.62 50.44 46.27
CA ALA A 355 58.89 51.86 46.58
C ALA A 355 57.67 52.74 46.23
N ALA A 356 57.58 53.92 46.81
CA ALA A 356 56.49 54.86 46.53
C ALA A 356 56.42 55.20 45.03
N GLY A 357 55.28 54.90 44.39
CA GLY A 357 55.09 55.06 42.95
C GLY A 357 55.54 53.85 42.10
N GLU A 358 56.20 52.85 42.67
CA GLU A 358 56.52 51.59 42.00
C GLU A 358 55.46 50.50 42.26
N ALA A 359 55.18 49.69 41.25
CA ALA A 359 54.23 48.58 41.30
C ALA A 359 54.92 47.20 41.25
N LYS A 360 56.20 47.12 41.65
CA LYS A 360 57.05 45.92 41.50
C LYS A 360 57.46 45.34 42.85
N PHE A 361 57.54 44.01 42.91
CA PHE A 361 58.14 43.27 44.03
C PHE A 361 58.82 42.00 43.51
N ILE A 362 59.68 41.39 44.33
CA ILE A 362 60.41 40.16 43.99
C ILE A 362 60.08 39.08 45.01
N VAL A 363 59.84 37.85 44.55
CA VAL A 363 59.77 36.64 45.39
C VAL A 363 60.79 35.65 44.89
N ALA A 364 61.68 35.18 45.77
CA ALA A 364 62.66 34.14 45.49
C ALA A 364 62.18 32.80 46.06
N GLY A 365 61.96 31.79 45.21
CA GLY A 365 61.35 30.52 45.61
C GLY A 365 61.74 29.35 44.72
N LYS A 366 61.33 28.14 45.13
CA LYS A 366 61.35 26.94 44.29
C LYS A 366 59.96 26.66 43.74
N ASP A 367 59.92 26.17 42.51
CA ASP A 367 58.69 25.70 41.87
C ASP A 367 58.25 24.35 42.47
N ALA A 368 57.14 24.36 43.20
CA ALA A 368 56.55 23.23 43.88
C ALA A 368 55.88 22.21 42.93
N ASN A 369 55.62 22.57 41.67
CA ASN A 369 55.12 21.63 40.66
C ASN A 369 56.22 20.71 40.12
N LYS A 370 57.50 20.98 40.44
CA LYS A 370 58.67 20.30 39.87
C LYS A 370 59.49 19.59 40.95
N ASN A 371 60.21 18.53 40.57
CA ASN A 371 61.02 17.72 41.48
C ASN A 371 62.03 18.58 42.26
N GLN A 372 61.79 18.73 43.57
CA GLN A 372 62.50 19.63 44.49
C GLN A 372 64.02 19.39 44.59
N HIS A 373 64.48 18.18 44.23
CA HIS A 373 65.89 17.79 44.20
C HIS A 373 66.65 18.31 42.97
N LEU A 374 65.96 18.76 41.92
CA LEU A 374 66.54 19.22 40.65
C LEU A 374 66.36 20.72 40.39
N THR A 375 65.56 21.43 41.21
CA THR A 375 65.25 22.85 41.04
C THR A 375 65.97 23.74 42.06
N GLY A 376 66.73 24.71 41.55
CA GLY A 376 67.32 25.79 42.36
C GLY A 376 66.27 26.85 42.74
N LYS A 377 66.59 27.70 43.73
CA LYS A 377 65.78 28.90 44.00
C LYS A 377 65.88 29.86 42.80
N HIS A 378 64.76 30.44 42.40
CA HIS A 378 64.66 31.43 41.33
C HIS A 378 64.00 32.69 41.84
N GLU A 379 64.50 33.85 41.38
CA GLU A 379 63.86 35.14 41.62
C GLU A 379 62.79 35.41 40.57
N PHE A 380 61.58 35.69 41.04
CA PHE A 380 60.43 36.06 40.22
C PHE A 380 60.09 37.53 40.49
N ALA A 381 60.32 38.39 39.50
CA ALA A 381 59.97 39.80 39.57
C ALA A 381 58.55 40.01 39.03
N PHE A 382 57.64 40.41 39.91
CA PHE A 382 56.24 40.67 39.61
C PHE A 382 55.97 42.17 39.49
N LYS A 383 54.98 42.53 38.66
CA LYS A 383 54.46 43.88 38.49
C LYS A 383 52.93 43.86 38.46
N ALA A 384 52.30 44.49 39.44
CA ALA A 384 50.86 44.69 39.51
C ALA A 384 50.39 45.88 38.64
N GLY A 385 49.07 46.11 38.57
CA GLY A 385 48.48 47.24 37.86
C GLY A 385 48.78 48.61 38.49
N GLY A 386 49.06 48.66 39.80
CA GLY A 386 49.45 49.87 40.51
C GLY A 386 50.19 49.60 41.83
N HIS A 387 50.68 50.67 42.46
CA HIS A 387 51.41 50.58 43.73
C HIS A 387 50.57 49.93 44.84
N ASP A 388 49.32 50.37 45.04
CA ASP A 388 48.42 49.86 46.09
C ASP A 388 48.10 48.37 45.89
N GLU A 389 48.01 47.91 44.64
CA GLU A 389 47.81 46.50 44.32
C GLU A 389 49.07 45.69 44.61
N ALA A 390 50.24 46.18 44.18
CA ALA A 390 51.52 45.55 44.52
C ALA A 390 51.73 45.45 46.04
N MET A 391 51.32 46.46 46.81
CA MET A 391 51.34 46.46 48.27
C MET A 391 50.39 45.43 48.88
N LYS A 392 49.19 45.22 48.31
CA LYS A 392 48.26 44.15 48.76
C LYS A 392 48.87 42.76 48.58
N TRP A 393 49.40 42.47 47.38
CA TRP A 393 50.09 41.20 47.10
C TRP A 393 51.32 41.01 48.00
N TYR A 394 52.17 42.04 48.10
CA TYR A 394 53.34 42.02 48.97
C TYR A 394 52.97 41.70 50.42
N THR A 395 51.98 42.39 50.98
CA THR A 395 51.58 42.24 52.40
C THR A 395 51.07 40.84 52.70
N ILE A 396 50.28 40.23 51.80
CA ILE A 396 49.76 38.87 51.99
C ILE A 396 50.88 37.84 51.86
N ILE A 397 51.79 38.00 50.90
CA ILE A 397 52.93 37.08 50.72
C ILE A 397 53.92 37.18 51.90
N GLU A 398 54.23 38.39 52.37
CA GLU A 398 55.13 38.63 53.51
C GLU A 398 54.64 37.92 54.78
N GLN A 399 53.32 37.85 55.00
CA GLN A 399 52.77 37.16 56.17
C GLN A 399 53.03 35.65 56.17
N PHE A 400 53.23 35.02 55.01
CA PHE A 400 53.68 33.62 54.92
C PHE A 400 55.20 33.50 55.04
N THR A 401 55.98 34.32 54.32
CA THR A 401 57.46 34.26 54.37
C THR A 401 58.03 34.60 55.76
N THR A 402 57.33 35.42 56.54
CA THR A 402 57.68 35.76 57.94
C THR A 402 57.02 34.83 58.97
N GLY A 403 56.30 33.79 58.53
CA GLY A 403 55.66 32.79 59.40
C GLY A 403 54.59 33.36 60.34
N LYS A 404 53.93 34.46 59.96
CA LYS A 404 52.80 35.07 60.70
C LYS A 404 51.50 34.29 60.45
N LEU A 405 51.16 34.03 59.20
CA LEU A 405 49.95 33.25 58.82
C LEU A 405 50.11 31.75 59.03
N THR A 406 51.30 31.19 58.76
CA THR A 406 51.58 29.75 58.89
C THR A 406 51.31 29.23 60.31
N ARG A 407 51.52 30.07 61.34
CA ARG A 407 51.21 29.75 62.74
C ARG A 407 49.74 29.93 63.13
N GLN A 408 48.98 30.80 62.45
CA GLN A 408 47.55 30.99 62.74
C GLN A 408 46.71 29.81 62.20
N ASN A 409 47.03 29.30 61.01
CA ASN A 409 46.31 28.15 60.45
C ASN A 409 46.55 26.83 61.21
N SER A 410 47.67 26.69 61.91
CA SER A 410 47.91 25.54 62.82
C SER A 410 47.19 25.63 64.17
N ILE A 411 46.74 26.83 64.59
CA ILE A 411 46.08 27.04 65.88
C ILE A 411 44.54 27.11 65.74
N ALA A 412 44.03 27.50 64.58
CA ALA A 412 42.58 27.57 64.28
C ALA A 412 41.92 26.19 64.02
N SER A 413 42.43 25.10 64.61
CA SER A 413 41.88 23.74 64.50
C SER A 413 41.22 23.27 65.80
N THR A 414 40.45 24.15 66.44
CA THR A 414 39.52 23.78 67.52
C THR A 414 38.21 24.55 67.37
N LYS A 415 37.10 23.81 67.36
CA LYS A 415 35.68 24.25 67.28
C LYS A 415 35.16 24.61 65.88
N SER A 416 34.57 23.60 65.24
CA SER A 416 33.27 23.72 64.57
C SER A 416 32.44 22.49 64.93
N PRO A 417 31.09 22.56 64.91
CA PRO A 417 30.25 21.57 65.59
C PRO A 417 30.18 20.23 64.87
N VAL A 418 29.92 19.17 65.64
CA VAL A 418 29.50 17.88 65.10
C VAL A 418 28.14 18.06 64.42
N SER A 419 28.01 17.58 63.19
CA SER A 419 26.73 17.37 62.51
C SER A 419 26.68 15.91 62.08
N ASP A 420 25.77 15.14 62.68
CA ASP A 420 25.69 13.69 62.49
C ASP A 420 25.32 13.32 61.04
N PRO A 421 25.98 12.31 60.42
CA PRO A 421 25.58 11.82 59.12
C PRO A 421 24.35 10.90 59.25
N THR A 422 23.16 11.43 58.98
CA THR A 422 21.96 10.61 58.77
C THR A 422 21.70 10.44 57.28
N SER A 423 21.99 9.26 56.73
CA SER A 423 21.35 8.72 55.51
C SER A 423 21.56 7.21 55.41
N PRO A 424 20.59 6.45 54.85
CA PRO A 424 20.52 5.01 55.02
C PRO A 424 21.39 4.23 54.03
N VAL A 425 21.73 3.00 54.44
CA VAL A 425 22.36 1.98 53.59
C VAL A 425 21.33 1.42 52.61
N VAL A 426 21.63 1.47 51.31
CA VAL A 426 21.01 0.59 50.30
C VAL A 426 22.05 -0.44 49.90
N VAL A 427 21.72 -1.72 50.09
CA VAL A 427 22.57 -2.85 49.69
C VAL A 427 22.37 -3.09 48.19
N GLY A 428 23.47 -3.16 47.44
CA GLY A 428 23.50 -3.54 46.03
C GLY A 428 24.50 -4.68 45.81
N GLU A 429 24.07 -5.74 45.12
CA GLU A 429 24.79 -7.00 44.96
C GLU A 429 26.07 -6.93 44.09
N THR A 430 26.96 -7.89 44.35
CA THR A 430 28.26 -8.10 43.69
C THR A 430 28.17 -9.10 42.53
N ILE A 431 28.67 -8.76 41.34
CA ILE A 431 29.20 -9.69 40.31
C ILE A 431 30.44 -9.03 39.65
N PRO A 432 31.53 -9.77 39.28
CA PRO A 432 32.90 -9.23 39.32
C PRO A 432 33.55 -8.82 37.98
N GLU A 433 34.77 -8.27 38.08
CA GLU A 433 35.67 -7.81 37.01
C GLU A 433 36.09 -8.89 36.00
N GLU A 434 36.40 -8.47 34.77
CA GLU A 434 37.43 -9.10 33.93
C GLU A 434 38.36 -8.02 33.30
N LYS A 435 39.65 -8.34 33.14
CA LYS A 435 40.71 -7.38 32.78
C LYS A 435 40.88 -7.19 31.26
N PRO A 436 41.38 -6.02 30.80
CA PRO A 436 41.62 -5.76 29.39
C PRO A 436 42.95 -6.34 28.88
N ALA A 437 42.98 -6.75 27.61
CA ALA A 437 44.20 -7.04 26.85
C ALA A 437 44.30 -6.15 25.60
N VAL A 438 45.51 -5.70 25.29
CA VAL A 438 45.81 -4.69 24.26
C VAL A 438 46.39 -5.33 23.00
N ALA A 439 45.93 -4.91 21.81
CA ALA A 439 46.72 -4.98 20.57
C ALA A 439 46.27 -3.94 19.51
N LYS A 440 47.23 -3.18 18.97
CA LYS A 440 47.19 -2.45 17.67
C LYS A 440 48.41 -2.94 16.85
N PRO A 441 48.36 -2.92 15.50
CA PRO A 441 48.83 -1.78 14.68
C PRO A 441 47.75 -1.31 13.66
N ALA A 442 47.63 -0.05 13.21
CA ALA A 442 48.56 0.82 12.45
C ALA A 442 48.79 0.33 10.99
N VAL A 443 48.73 1.14 9.91
CA VAL A 443 48.93 2.62 9.75
C VAL A 443 48.21 3.19 8.48
N ASP A 444 47.95 4.52 8.49
CA ASP A 444 47.82 5.50 7.37
C ASP A 444 46.81 5.29 6.20
N GLU A 445 46.29 6.31 5.47
CA GLU A 445 46.69 7.73 5.28
C GLU A 445 45.46 8.66 4.98
N LYS A 446 45.66 10.00 4.88
CA LYS A 446 44.67 11.11 4.66
C LYS A 446 45.39 12.23 3.84
N PRO A 447 44.81 13.35 3.34
CA PRO A 447 43.43 13.77 3.00
C PRO A 447 43.27 14.32 1.54
N ALA A 448 42.04 14.74 1.15
CA ALA A 448 41.70 16.12 0.71
C ALA A 448 40.47 16.19 -0.22
N ALA A 449 39.79 17.34 -0.24
CA ALA A 449 38.64 17.67 -1.10
C ALA A 449 38.95 18.86 -2.03
N PRO A 450 38.13 19.12 -3.06
CA PRO A 450 38.04 20.44 -3.70
C PRO A 450 36.62 21.08 -3.58
N PRO A 451 36.50 22.43 -3.69
CA PRO A 451 35.23 23.16 -3.50
C PRO A 451 34.53 23.68 -4.79
N ILE A 452 33.20 23.77 -4.69
CA ILE A 452 32.27 24.88 -5.06
C ILE A 452 32.67 25.91 -6.15
N ASP A 453 31.82 26.07 -7.18
CA ASP A 453 31.15 27.33 -7.64
C ASP A 453 30.22 27.03 -8.84
N THR A 454 28.91 27.32 -8.89
CA THR A 454 28.03 28.51 -8.71
C THR A 454 27.77 29.36 -9.99
N LYS A 455 26.48 29.75 -10.15
CA LYS A 455 25.78 30.56 -11.18
C LYS A 455 25.11 29.75 -12.32
N ALA A 456 23.79 29.77 -12.58
CA ALA A 456 22.60 30.61 -12.28
C ALA A 456 22.09 31.46 -13.46
N ALA A 457 20.78 31.31 -13.72
CA ALA A 457 19.83 32.16 -14.46
C ALA A 457 20.03 32.40 -15.98
N ALA A 458 19.02 32.00 -16.78
CA ALA A 458 18.04 32.95 -17.35
C ALA A 458 16.95 32.26 -18.19
N LYS A 459 15.72 32.79 -18.11
CA LYS A 459 14.61 32.64 -19.07
C LYS A 459 13.96 34.03 -19.20
N PRO A 460 13.89 34.62 -20.42
CA PRO A 460 12.61 34.79 -21.14
C PRO A 460 12.75 34.69 -22.68
N GLU A 461 11.72 34.80 -23.53
CA GLU A 461 10.32 34.28 -23.58
C GLU A 461 9.75 34.76 -24.95
N ALA A 462 8.96 33.94 -25.68
CA ALA A 462 8.30 34.40 -26.92
C ALA A 462 7.05 33.59 -27.33
N ALA A 463 5.99 34.32 -27.67
CA ALA A 463 4.86 33.98 -28.55
C ALA A 463 4.59 35.26 -29.40
N PRO A 464 3.93 35.27 -30.58
CA PRO A 464 2.61 34.66 -30.89
C PRO A 464 2.59 33.90 -32.26
N SER A 465 1.52 33.44 -32.92
CA SER A 465 0.16 33.97 -33.14
C SER A 465 -0.75 33.00 -33.95
N THR A 466 -2.07 33.29 -34.00
CA THR A 466 -3.10 32.83 -35.00
C THR A 466 -3.44 31.31 -35.10
N SER A 467 -4.68 30.85 -35.36
CA SER A 467 -5.99 31.49 -35.65
C SER A 467 -7.17 30.52 -35.37
N ALA A 468 -8.35 31.03 -35.05
CA ALA A 468 -9.62 30.28 -35.02
C ALA A 468 -10.25 30.09 -36.43
N PRO A 469 -11.35 29.33 -36.55
CA PRO A 469 -12.65 30.02 -36.64
C PRO A 469 -13.79 29.40 -35.80
N ALA A 470 -14.90 30.13 -35.71
CA ALA A 470 -16.10 29.80 -34.91
C ALA A 470 -17.34 29.58 -35.78
N SER A 471 -18.44 29.07 -35.18
CA SER A 471 -19.88 29.10 -35.59
C SER A 471 -20.56 27.74 -35.29
N ALA A 472 -21.83 27.62 -34.88
CA ALA A 472 -22.83 28.64 -34.53
C ALA A 472 -23.91 28.09 -33.56
N GLU A 473 -24.65 29.02 -32.96
CA GLU A 473 -25.79 28.85 -32.05
C GLU A 473 -27.12 28.67 -32.80
N VAL A 474 -28.05 27.83 -32.30
CA VAL A 474 -29.49 27.88 -32.67
C VAL A 474 -30.36 27.61 -31.43
N LYS A 475 -31.46 28.36 -31.31
CA LYS A 475 -32.37 28.39 -30.14
C LYS A 475 -33.61 27.50 -30.28
N SER A 476 -34.28 27.32 -29.15
CA SER A 476 -35.53 26.55 -28.91
C SER A 476 -36.73 26.94 -29.79
N PRO A 477 -37.85 26.18 -29.69
CA PRO A 477 -38.96 26.76 -28.92
C PRO A 477 -39.73 25.77 -28.02
N THR A 478 -40.46 26.37 -27.07
CA THR A 478 -41.37 25.74 -26.10
C THR A 478 -42.72 25.39 -26.70
N THR A 479 -43.40 24.35 -26.22
CA THR A 479 -44.88 24.35 -26.13
C THR A 479 -45.38 23.40 -25.04
N ALA A 480 -46.43 23.82 -24.33
CA ALA A 480 -47.16 23.00 -23.36
C ALA A 480 -48.57 22.69 -23.90
N THR A 481 -49.22 21.63 -23.41
CA THR A 481 -50.69 21.54 -23.16
C THR A 481 -51.01 20.24 -22.39
N SER A 482 -52.16 20.24 -21.70
CA SER A 482 -52.66 19.28 -20.70
C SER A 482 -53.24 17.95 -21.23
N GLY A 483 -53.40 16.97 -20.32
CA GLY A 483 -54.22 15.76 -20.54
C GLY A 483 -54.57 15.03 -19.23
N LYS A 484 -55.87 14.79 -18.98
CA LYS A 484 -56.45 14.22 -17.73
C LYS A 484 -56.33 12.68 -17.61
N GLY A 485 -56.44 12.19 -16.36
CA GLY A 485 -56.93 10.83 -16.01
C GLY A 485 -55.84 9.80 -15.67
N GLU A 486 -56.04 8.80 -14.81
CA GLU A 486 -57.23 8.41 -14.03
C GLU A 486 -56.86 7.51 -12.80
N LYS A 487 -57.64 7.59 -11.71
CA LYS A 487 -57.80 6.66 -10.55
C LYS A 487 -56.64 5.77 -10.06
N SER A 488 -56.36 5.87 -8.75
CA SER A 488 -56.25 4.67 -7.89
C SER A 488 -56.76 4.94 -6.46
N HIS A 489 -57.21 3.87 -5.78
CA HIS A 489 -58.07 3.93 -4.60
C HIS A 489 -57.34 4.10 -3.25
N LYS A 490 -58.06 4.63 -2.25
CA LYS A 490 -57.64 4.68 -0.84
C LYS A 490 -58.31 3.57 -0.01
N LYS A 491 -57.53 3.02 0.94
CA LYS A 491 -57.90 2.40 2.24
C LYS A 491 -58.90 1.22 2.28
N PHE A 492 -58.45 0.11 2.87
CA PHE A 492 -58.76 -0.46 4.22
C PHE A 492 -58.23 -1.92 4.21
N GLY A 493 -57.83 -2.59 5.30
CA GLY A 493 -57.63 -2.20 6.69
C GLY A 493 -57.78 -3.39 7.67
N LEU A 494 -56.73 -3.69 8.46
CA LEU A 494 -56.74 -4.47 9.72
C LEU A 494 -56.95 -6.01 9.70
N PHE A 495 -56.65 -6.60 10.88
CA PHE A 495 -56.59 -8.01 11.29
C PHE A 495 -55.36 -8.83 10.78
N GLY A 496 -54.67 -9.64 11.60
CA GLY A 496 -54.70 -9.79 13.06
C GLY A 496 -54.64 -11.25 13.54
N ARG A 497 -53.55 -11.59 14.27
CA ARG A 497 -53.29 -12.87 14.99
C ARG A 497 -53.23 -14.17 14.15
N GLY A 498 -52.15 -14.91 14.38
CA GLY A 498 -51.83 -16.24 13.87
C GLY A 498 -50.42 -16.59 14.32
#